data_AF-A0A1Y4RGR2-F1
#
_entry.id   AF-A0A1Y4RGR2-F1
#
_cell.length_a   1.000
_cell.length_b   1.000
_cell.length_c   1.000
_cell.angle_alpha   90.00
_cell.angle_beta   90.00
_cell.angle_gamma   90.00
#
_symmetry.space_group_name_H-M   'P 1'
#
loop_
_entity.id
_entity.type
_entity.pdbx_description
1 polymer ?
#
loop_
_entity_poly.entity_id
_entity_poly.type
_entity_poly.pdbx_seq_one_letter_code
_entity_poly.pdbx_strand_id
1 'polypeptide(L)'
;MKYDYDAGFTPERPEERELAGALDRFSAECMEHGGDAGGPYLTNQDGVEQAGREVAAAVTALLARADHIGDAADMIPLALEQLREMDGSPAYWAEDDSWGIISVDSAGPWAGMPFFRGRKFGVNFEYDIESREIEVYAYTPTASTRKFWTAEWRRQYKSGIHAGNGYVCSGCDMWNNRPSWFCPSCGKAMTPEAWAELEKRVRG
;
A
#
# COMPACT_ATOMS: atom_id res chain seq x y z
N MET A 1 18.74 24.76 -27.78
CA MET A 1 19.36 23.41 -27.83
C MET A 1 18.22 22.44 -27.52
N LYS A 2 17.73 21.67 -28.50
CA LYS A 2 16.64 20.72 -28.25
C LYS A 2 17.16 19.65 -27.29
N TYR A 3 16.42 19.37 -26.21
CA TYR A 3 16.71 18.23 -25.36
C TYR A 3 16.58 16.97 -26.21
N ASP A 4 17.69 16.25 -26.35
CA ASP A 4 17.75 14.99 -27.05
C ASP A 4 17.24 13.89 -26.10
N TYR A 5 16.04 13.38 -26.34
CA TYR A 5 15.39 12.32 -25.56
C TYR A 5 15.82 10.92 -26.03
N ASP A 6 17.06 10.76 -26.50
CA ASP A 6 17.60 9.49 -27.00
C ASP A 6 18.20 8.58 -25.91
N ALA A 7 17.46 8.45 -24.80
CA ALA A 7 17.65 7.38 -23.82
C ALA A 7 16.31 6.91 -23.24
N GLY A 8 15.41 6.45 -24.10
CA GLY A 8 14.41 5.42 -23.77
C GLY A 8 13.32 5.75 -22.75
N PHE A 9 13.11 7.00 -22.35
CA PHE A 9 11.98 7.37 -21.49
C PHE A 9 10.77 7.75 -22.33
N THR A 10 9.83 6.81 -22.51
CA THR A 10 8.52 7.09 -23.07
C THR A 10 7.52 7.24 -21.92
N PRO A 11 6.94 8.43 -21.68
CA PRO A 11 5.97 8.61 -20.60
C PRO A 11 4.68 7.83 -20.94
N GLU A 12 4.47 6.71 -20.25
CA GLU A 12 3.31 5.84 -20.46
C GLU A 12 2.11 6.30 -19.65
N ARG A 13 2.36 6.92 -18.50
CA ARG A 13 1.32 7.33 -17.55
C ARG A 13 0.86 8.77 -17.78
N PRO A 14 -0.44 9.09 -17.57
CA PRO A 14 -0.99 10.42 -17.82
C PRO A 14 -0.22 11.56 -17.14
N GLU A 15 0.25 11.34 -15.91
CA GLU A 15 0.99 12.29 -15.09
C GLU A 15 2.41 12.57 -15.61
N GLU A 16 3.08 11.56 -16.18
CA GLU A 16 4.41 11.72 -16.79
C GLU A 16 4.32 12.54 -18.07
N ARG A 17 3.22 12.37 -18.83
CA ARG A 17 2.92 13.16 -20.02
C ARG A 17 2.59 14.61 -19.67
N GLU A 18 1.88 14.83 -18.56
CA GLU A 18 1.56 16.17 -18.08
C GLU A 18 2.80 16.93 -17.61
N LEU A 19 3.69 16.26 -16.87
CA LEU A 19 4.97 16.82 -16.41
C LEU A 19 5.93 17.09 -17.58
N ALA A 20 6.05 16.15 -18.52
CA ALA A 20 6.85 16.35 -19.73
C ALA A 20 6.32 17.55 -20.54
N GLY A 21 4.99 17.66 -20.69
CA GLY A 21 4.36 18.80 -21.37
C GLY A 21 4.57 20.13 -20.64
N ALA A 22 4.62 20.15 -19.31
CA ALA A 22 4.91 21.35 -18.53
C ALA A 22 6.38 21.79 -18.69
N LEU A 23 7.31 20.84 -18.69
CA LEU A 23 8.73 21.10 -18.92
C LEU A 23 9.01 21.57 -20.35
N ASP A 24 8.33 20.99 -21.34
CA ASP A 24 8.44 21.42 -22.74
C ASP A 24 7.89 22.84 -22.95
N ARG A 25 6.76 23.19 -22.30
CA ARG A 25 6.23 24.57 -22.32
C ARG A 25 7.20 25.55 -21.66
N PHE A 26 7.74 25.20 -20.50
CA PHE A 26 8.75 26.02 -19.83
C PHE A 26 10.00 26.20 -20.70
N SER A 27 10.45 25.14 -21.38
CA SER A 27 11.61 25.19 -22.28
C SER A 27 11.32 26.01 -23.55
N ALA A 28 10.10 25.94 -24.08
CA ALA A 28 9.65 26.73 -25.22
C ALA A 28 9.51 28.22 -24.86
N GLU A 29 8.93 28.55 -23.72
CA GLU A 29 8.86 29.93 -23.20
C GLU A 29 10.27 30.50 -22.96
N CYS A 30 11.21 29.69 -22.46
CA CYS A 30 12.62 30.08 -22.37
C CYS A 30 13.27 30.35 -23.74
N MET A 31 12.85 29.67 -24.80
CA MET A 31 13.43 29.83 -26.15
C MET A 31 12.74 30.90 -27.01
N GLU A 32 11.44 31.16 -26.81
CA GLU A 32 10.71 32.24 -27.50
C GLU A 32 11.17 33.64 -27.05
N HIS A 33 11.69 33.77 -25.83
CA HIS A 33 12.30 35.02 -25.33
C HIS A 33 13.82 35.11 -25.54
N GLY A 34 14.43 34.15 -26.23
CA GLY A 34 15.86 34.11 -26.54
C GLY A 34 16.27 34.84 -27.81
N GLY A 35 15.53 35.87 -28.25
CA GLY A 35 15.74 36.49 -29.57
C GLY A 35 15.50 37.99 -29.71
N ASP A 36 14.92 38.69 -28.73
CA ASP A 36 14.77 40.15 -28.82
C ASP A 36 14.95 40.85 -27.48
N ALA A 37 15.72 41.93 -27.52
CA ALA A 37 16.11 42.73 -26.38
C ALA A 37 14.93 43.58 -25.90
N GLY A 38 14.17 43.11 -24.91
CA GLY A 38 13.21 43.97 -24.20
C GLY A 38 11.97 43.29 -23.62
N GLY A 39 12.14 42.32 -22.72
CA GLY A 39 11.06 41.79 -21.87
C GLY A 39 11.34 42.07 -20.39
N PRO A 40 10.40 42.63 -19.59
CA PRO A 40 10.72 43.27 -18.31
C PRO A 40 10.98 42.34 -17.11
N TYR A 41 11.11 41.03 -17.28
CA TYR A 41 11.18 40.11 -16.13
C TYR A 41 12.44 39.25 -15.98
N LEU A 42 13.46 39.38 -16.85
CA LEU A 42 14.67 38.55 -16.74
C LEU A 42 15.96 39.33 -17.06
N THR A 43 16.31 40.35 -16.27
CA THR A 43 17.64 41.02 -16.39
C THR A 43 18.38 41.29 -15.07
N ASN A 44 17.81 40.97 -13.90
CA ASN A 44 18.52 41.02 -12.62
C ASN A 44 18.39 39.69 -11.86
N GLN A 45 19.39 39.40 -11.00
CA GLN A 45 19.45 38.19 -10.18
C GLN A 45 18.13 37.94 -9.41
N ASP A 46 17.45 39.01 -9.01
CA ASP A 46 16.16 38.97 -8.32
C ASP A 46 15.07 38.26 -9.14
N GLY A 47 15.02 38.45 -10.47
CA GLY A 47 14.04 37.80 -11.35
C GLY A 47 14.29 36.31 -11.53
N VAL A 48 15.57 35.91 -11.58
CA VAL A 48 15.99 34.51 -11.63
C VAL A 48 15.66 33.81 -10.30
N GLU A 49 15.87 34.49 -9.18
CA GLU A 49 15.49 33.98 -7.85
C GLU A 49 13.96 33.89 -7.68
N GLN A 50 13.20 34.85 -8.19
CA GLN A 50 11.73 34.84 -8.18
C GLN A 50 11.19 33.63 -8.96
N ALA A 51 11.66 33.43 -10.20
CA ALA A 51 11.29 32.27 -11.01
C ALA A 51 11.72 30.95 -10.33
N GLY A 52 12.90 30.92 -9.71
CA GLY A 52 13.36 29.78 -8.92
C GLY A 52 12.45 29.47 -7.72
N ARG A 53 11.96 30.50 -7.02
CA ARG A 53 11.00 30.35 -5.91
C ARG A 53 9.66 29.82 -6.39
N GLU A 54 9.17 30.26 -7.54
CA GLU A 54 7.90 29.79 -8.12
C GLU A 54 7.99 28.33 -8.60
N VAL A 55 9.09 27.95 -9.25
CA VAL A 55 9.36 26.54 -9.60
C VAL A 55 9.50 25.69 -8.34
N ALA A 56 10.21 26.16 -7.32
CA ALA A 56 10.35 25.43 -6.05
C ALA A 56 9.01 25.28 -5.33
N ALA A 57 8.14 26.31 -5.34
CA ALA A 57 6.80 26.24 -4.76
C ALA A 57 5.90 25.28 -5.54
N ALA A 58 5.96 25.29 -6.88
CA ALA A 58 5.22 24.36 -7.72
C ALA A 58 5.69 22.92 -7.53
N VAL A 59 7.00 22.68 -7.44
CA VAL A 59 7.59 21.37 -7.11
C VAL A 59 7.20 20.93 -5.69
N THR A 60 7.20 21.84 -4.72
CA THR A 60 6.77 21.53 -3.35
C THR A 60 5.28 21.19 -3.29
N ALA A 61 4.43 21.91 -4.02
CA ALA A 61 3.00 21.59 -4.13
C ALA A 61 2.74 20.30 -4.94
N LEU A 62 3.61 19.98 -5.90
CA LEU A 62 3.67 18.71 -6.63
C LEU A 62 4.06 17.55 -5.73
N LEU A 63 5.04 17.75 -4.85
CA LEU A 63 5.46 16.76 -3.87
C LEU A 63 4.39 16.58 -2.79
N ALA A 64 3.81 17.66 -2.27
CA ALA A 64 2.72 17.61 -1.30
C ALA A 64 1.44 16.94 -1.84
N ARG A 65 1.16 17.03 -3.15
CA ARG A 65 0.07 16.26 -3.78
C ARG A 65 0.49 14.83 -4.15
N ALA A 66 1.79 14.58 -4.38
CA ALA A 66 2.32 13.24 -4.56
C ALA A 66 2.38 12.47 -3.24
N ASP A 67 2.47 13.15 -2.09
CA ASP A 67 2.31 12.56 -0.74
C ASP A 67 0.90 11.98 -0.52
N HIS A 68 -0.09 12.36 -1.35
CA HIS A 68 -1.41 11.72 -1.36
C HIS A 68 -1.52 10.50 -2.27
N ILE A 69 -0.45 10.17 -3.01
CA ILE A 69 -0.30 8.92 -3.77
C ILE A 69 0.92 8.19 -3.20
N GLY A 70 0.82 7.79 -1.94
CA GLY A 70 1.87 7.09 -1.22
C GLY A 70 2.08 5.66 -1.72
N ASP A 71 3.03 5.49 -2.64
CA ASP A 71 3.82 4.27 -2.74
C ASP A 71 4.68 4.16 -1.47
N ALA A 72 4.35 3.16 -0.63
CA ALA A 72 5.20 2.57 0.42
C ALA A 72 5.68 3.43 1.63
N ALA A 73 5.32 4.70 1.80
CA ALA A 73 5.96 5.55 2.83
C ALA A 73 5.26 5.73 4.19
N ASP A 74 3.95 5.53 4.35
CA ASP A 74 3.31 5.68 5.68
C ASP A 74 2.47 4.45 6.02
N MET A 75 3.12 3.46 6.64
CA MET A 75 2.36 2.48 7.44
C MET A 75 1.83 3.23 8.68
N ILE A 76 0.66 3.85 8.56
CA ILE A 76 -0.02 4.49 9.69
C ILE A 76 -0.59 3.35 10.56
N PRO A 77 -0.19 3.23 11.84
CA PRO A 77 -0.79 2.26 12.75
C PRO A 77 -2.30 2.46 12.82
N LEU A 78 -3.05 1.38 12.80
CA LEU A 78 -4.49 1.42 12.95
C LEU A 78 -4.88 1.95 14.32
N ALA A 79 -5.79 2.91 14.35
CA ALA A 79 -6.42 3.34 15.60
C ALA A 79 -7.32 2.23 16.15
N LEU A 80 -7.52 2.21 17.47
CA LEU A 80 -8.36 1.21 18.16
C LEU A 80 -9.80 1.19 17.62
N GLU A 81 -10.34 2.35 17.27
CA GLU A 81 -11.66 2.51 16.68
C GLU A 81 -11.76 1.79 15.33
N GLN A 82 -10.73 1.94 14.49
CA GLN A 82 -10.67 1.25 13.19
C GLN A 82 -10.54 -0.26 13.39
N LEU A 83 -9.72 -0.70 14.36
CA LEU A 83 -9.57 -2.11 14.69
C LEU A 83 -10.87 -2.76 15.13
N ARG A 84 -11.74 -2.03 15.85
CA ARG A 84 -13.06 -2.54 16.27
C ARG A 84 -13.99 -2.82 15.10
N GLU A 85 -13.84 -2.12 13.98
CA GLU A 85 -14.64 -2.32 12.76
C GLU A 85 -14.06 -3.42 11.86
N MET A 86 -12.86 -3.88 12.15
CA MET A 86 -12.09 -4.81 11.31
C MET A 86 -12.24 -6.28 11.68
N ASP A 87 -13.29 -6.68 12.42
CA ASP A 87 -13.49 -8.10 12.77
C ASP A 87 -13.42 -9.03 11.55
N GLY A 88 -12.61 -10.09 11.68
CA GLY A 88 -12.33 -11.05 10.62
C GLY A 88 -11.43 -10.54 9.50
N SER A 89 -10.95 -9.29 9.56
CA SER A 89 -10.07 -8.68 8.55
C SER A 89 -8.60 -8.92 8.89
N PRO A 90 -7.73 -9.08 7.88
CA PRO A 90 -6.31 -9.27 8.11
C PRO A 90 -5.61 -7.97 8.50
N ALA A 91 -4.55 -8.08 9.30
CA ALA A 91 -3.66 -6.98 9.66
C ALA A 91 -2.20 -7.46 9.72
N TYR A 92 -1.27 -6.52 9.63
CA TYR A 92 0.16 -6.77 9.77
C TYR A 92 0.69 -6.28 11.11
N TRP A 93 1.52 -7.07 11.78
CA TRP A 93 2.33 -6.60 12.90
C TRP A 93 3.81 -6.56 12.48
N ALA A 94 4.35 -5.34 12.35
CA ALA A 94 5.67 -5.13 11.77
C ALA A 94 6.82 -5.58 12.69
N GLU A 95 6.70 -5.38 14.00
CA GLU A 95 7.74 -5.74 14.97
C GLU A 95 8.00 -7.24 15.00
N ASP A 96 6.94 -8.04 14.98
CA ASP A 96 7.05 -9.50 15.01
C ASP A 96 7.15 -10.12 13.60
N ASP A 97 7.06 -9.32 12.53
CA ASP A 97 6.95 -9.79 11.13
C ASP A 97 5.89 -10.90 11.01
N SER A 98 4.70 -10.63 11.54
CA SER A 98 3.63 -11.62 11.59
C SER A 98 2.29 -11.13 11.08
N TRP A 99 1.54 -12.11 10.59
CA TRP A 99 0.25 -11.95 9.95
C TRP A 99 -0.83 -12.52 10.83
N GLY A 100 -1.91 -11.78 10.96
CA GLY A 100 -3.05 -12.17 11.76
C GLY A 100 -4.36 -11.62 11.22
N ILE A 101 -5.43 -12.06 11.86
CA ILE A 101 -6.79 -11.57 11.73
C ILE A 101 -7.09 -10.74 12.98
N ILE A 102 -7.68 -9.58 12.77
CA ILE A 102 -8.32 -8.83 13.82
C ILE A 102 -9.59 -9.58 14.23
N SER A 103 -9.69 -9.91 15.51
CA SER A 103 -10.86 -10.52 16.10
C SER A 103 -11.49 -9.57 17.09
N VAL A 104 -12.79 -9.36 16.96
CA VAL A 104 -13.58 -8.52 17.87
C VAL A 104 -14.83 -9.29 18.23
N ASP A 105 -14.89 -9.76 19.47
CA ASP A 105 -16.08 -10.47 19.94
C ASP A 105 -17.26 -9.49 20.08
N SER A 106 -18.44 -9.93 19.62
CA SER A 106 -19.68 -9.14 19.73
C SER A 106 -20.38 -9.28 21.09
N ALA A 107 -19.96 -10.25 21.91
CA ALA A 107 -20.55 -10.56 23.21
C ALA A 107 -19.52 -11.13 24.19
N GLY A 108 -19.81 -10.98 25.49
CA GLY A 108 -18.96 -11.48 26.57
C GLY A 108 -18.15 -10.38 27.27
N PRO A 109 -17.33 -10.74 28.27
CA PRO A 109 -16.55 -9.78 29.06
C PRO A 109 -15.53 -8.97 28.25
N TRP A 110 -15.15 -9.47 27.07
CA TRP A 110 -14.16 -8.89 26.16
C TRP A 110 -14.81 -8.31 24.89
N ALA A 111 -16.13 -8.11 24.90
CA ALA A 111 -16.86 -7.61 23.72
C ALA A 111 -16.36 -6.23 23.29
N GLY A 112 -16.14 -6.05 21.98
CA GLY A 112 -15.63 -4.80 21.42
C GLY A 112 -14.13 -4.55 21.64
N MET A 113 -13.39 -5.50 22.23
CA MET A 113 -11.93 -5.42 22.33
C MET A 113 -11.27 -6.10 21.12
N PRO A 114 -10.33 -5.42 20.42
CA PRO A 114 -9.66 -6.00 19.27
C PRO A 114 -8.46 -6.87 19.69
N PHE A 115 -8.46 -8.10 19.21
CA PHE A 115 -7.36 -9.06 19.37
C PHE A 115 -6.67 -9.32 18.02
N PHE A 116 -5.35 -9.45 18.04
CA PHE A 116 -4.55 -9.90 16.90
C PHE A 116 -4.34 -11.40 16.99
N ARG A 117 -5.06 -12.15 16.14
CA ARG A 117 -5.02 -13.61 16.10
C ARG A 117 -4.22 -14.10 14.91
N GLY A 118 -3.23 -14.94 15.12
CA GLY A 118 -2.45 -15.49 14.02
C GLY A 118 -1.85 -16.85 14.32
N ARG A 119 -0.99 -17.31 13.42
CA ARG A 119 -0.24 -18.56 13.59
C ARG A 119 1.20 -18.39 13.16
N LYS A 120 2.13 -18.72 14.06
CA LYS A 120 3.57 -18.66 13.81
C LYS A 120 4.23 -19.93 14.33
N PHE A 121 5.19 -20.47 13.58
CA PHE A 121 5.90 -21.72 13.93
C PHE A 121 4.98 -22.89 14.31
N GLY A 122 3.81 -22.98 13.68
CA GLY A 122 2.83 -24.04 13.95
C GLY A 122 1.94 -23.82 15.17
N VAL A 123 2.13 -22.74 15.93
CA VAL A 123 1.37 -22.40 17.14
C VAL A 123 0.43 -21.24 16.87
N ASN A 124 -0.83 -21.35 17.31
CA ASN A 124 -1.80 -20.25 17.26
C ASN A 124 -1.51 -19.28 18.39
N PHE A 125 -1.60 -17.98 18.10
CA PHE A 125 -1.52 -16.92 19.09
C PHE A 125 -2.72 -15.99 18.96
N GLU A 126 -3.08 -15.37 20.06
CA GLU A 126 -4.11 -14.34 20.12
C GLU A 126 -3.67 -13.33 21.18
N TYR A 127 -3.46 -12.10 20.74
CA TYR A 127 -2.91 -11.04 21.57
C TYR A 127 -3.89 -9.88 21.63
N ASP A 128 -4.22 -9.46 22.84
CA ASP A 128 -4.92 -8.19 23.08
C ASP A 128 -4.01 -7.06 22.60
N ILE A 129 -4.48 -6.31 21.61
CA ILE A 129 -3.69 -5.29 20.92
C ILE A 129 -3.44 -4.08 21.84
N GLU A 130 -4.46 -3.66 22.60
CA GLU A 130 -4.41 -2.50 23.47
C GLU A 130 -3.50 -2.76 24.68
N SER A 131 -3.72 -3.89 25.38
CA SER A 131 -2.95 -4.20 26.61
C SER A 131 -1.46 -4.45 26.36
N ARG A 132 -1.10 -4.83 25.14
CA ARG A 132 0.28 -5.12 24.73
C ARG A 132 0.90 -4.01 23.90
N GLU A 133 0.19 -2.90 23.69
CA GLU A 133 0.65 -1.76 22.90
C GLU A 133 1.15 -2.17 21.51
N ILE A 134 0.45 -3.12 20.89
CA ILE A 134 0.84 -3.67 19.58
C ILE A 134 0.39 -2.70 18.48
N GLU A 135 1.34 -2.23 17.69
CA GLU A 135 1.03 -1.50 16.47
C GLU A 135 0.79 -2.46 15.31
N VAL A 136 -0.47 -2.51 14.86
CA VAL A 136 -0.88 -3.22 13.66
C VAL A 136 -1.28 -2.24 12.58
N TYR A 137 -1.02 -2.61 11.34
CA TYR A 137 -1.20 -1.73 10.20
C TYR A 137 -2.25 -2.28 9.26
N ALA A 138 -3.16 -1.39 8.83
CA ALA A 138 -3.96 -1.63 7.65
C ALA A 138 -3.00 -1.61 6.49
N TYR A 139 -3.06 -2.67 5.72
CA TYR A 139 -2.01 -2.91 4.77
C TYR A 139 -2.34 -2.32 3.41
N THR A 140 -1.42 -1.55 2.82
CA THR A 140 -1.45 -1.16 1.41
C THR A 140 -0.72 -2.19 0.55
N PRO A 141 -1.43 -2.98 -0.27
CA PRO A 141 -0.77 -3.87 -1.19
C PRO A 141 0.08 -3.15 -2.23
N THR A 142 1.39 -3.41 -2.20
CA THR A 142 2.22 -3.20 -3.39
C THR A 142 2.18 -4.47 -4.25
N ALA A 143 2.33 -4.33 -5.58
CA ALA A 143 2.31 -5.49 -6.47
C ALA A 143 3.40 -6.52 -6.12
N SER A 144 4.54 -6.06 -5.59
CA SER A 144 5.70 -6.87 -5.19
C SER A 144 5.44 -7.77 -3.97
N THR A 145 4.45 -7.43 -3.17
CA THR A 145 4.15 -8.07 -1.89
C THR A 145 2.93 -8.97 -1.94
N ARG A 146 2.09 -8.89 -2.99
CA ARG A 146 0.91 -9.75 -3.23
C ARG A 146 1.14 -11.24 -2.94
N LYS A 147 2.31 -11.78 -3.29
CA LYS A 147 2.69 -13.18 -3.03
C LYS A 147 2.68 -13.58 -1.56
N PHE A 148 2.87 -12.63 -0.64
CA PHE A 148 2.82 -12.88 0.81
C PHE A 148 1.38 -12.92 1.32
N TRP A 149 0.42 -12.43 0.55
CA TRP A 149 -0.98 -12.29 0.93
C TRP A 149 -1.89 -13.31 0.33
N THR A 150 -1.50 -13.82 -0.83
CA THR A 150 -2.24 -14.86 -1.52
C THR A 150 -1.78 -16.22 -1.05
N ALA A 151 -2.72 -17.01 -0.60
CA ALA A 151 -2.56 -18.44 -0.44
C ALA A 151 -3.58 -19.14 -1.35
N GLU A 152 -3.54 -20.46 -1.34
CA GLU A 152 -4.43 -21.31 -2.10
C GLU A 152 -4.91 -22.43 -1.20
N TRP A 153 -6.15 -22.86 -1.41
CA TRP A 153 -6.64 -24.09 -0.84
C TRP A 153 -6.12 -25.29 -1.62
N ARG A 154 -5.32 -26.13 -0.96
CA ARG A 154 -4.75 -27.35 -1.52
C ARG A 154 -5.43 -28.59 -0.98
N ARG A 155 -5.32 -29.71 -1.69
CA ARG A 155 -5.79 -31.04 -1.24
C ARG A 155 -4.73 -31.83 -0.48
N GLN A 156 -3.54 -31.26 -0.31
CA GLN A 156 -2.40 -31.92 0.31
C GLN A 156 -1.69 -30.93 1.24
N TYR A 157 -1.16 -31.45 2.34
CA TYR A 157 -0.26 -30.73 3.22
C TYR A 157 1.09 -30.48 2.53
N LYS A 158 1.91 -29.57 3.07
CA LYS A 158 3.29 -29.36 2.61
C LYS A 158 4.15 -30.64 2.69
N SER A 159 3.80 -31.57 3.59
CA SER A 159 4.42 -32.89 3.68
C SER A 159 4.06 -33.85 2.53
N GLY A 160 3.09 -33.50 1.68
CA GLY A 160 2.58 -34.36 0.60
C GLY A 160 1.44 -35.29 1.03
N ILE A 161 1.08 -35.33 2.31
CA ILE A 161 -0.04 -36.14 2.82
C ILE A 161 -1.37 -35.57 2.29
N HIS A 162 -2.27 -36.43 1.83
CA HIS A 162 -3.60 -36.02 1.36
C HIS A 162 -4.49 -35.55 2.52
N ALA A 163 -5.20 -34.43 2.33
CA ALA A 163 -6.01 -33.76 3.34
C ALA A 163 -7.40 -34.41 3.59
N GLY A 164 -7.57 -35.68 3.21
CA GLY A 164 -8.87 -36.36 3.20
C GLY A 164 -9.91 -35.57 2.41
N ASN A 165 -11.07 -35.32 3.02
CA ASN A 165 -12.18 -34.59 2.38
C ASN A 165 -12.07 -33.05 2.47
N GLY A 166 -11.05 -32.53 3.15
CA GLY A 166 -10.91 -31.10 3.38
C GLY A 166 -9.91 -30.41 2.44
N TYR A 167 -9.44 -29.26 2.90
CA TYR A 167 -8.51 -28.38 2.20
C TYR A 167 -7.45 -27.88 3.16
N VAL A 168 -6.25 -27.59 2.65
CA VAL A 168 -5.12 -27.11 3.43
C VAL A 168 -4.65 -25.78 2.86
N CYS A 169 -4.48 -24.78 3.72
CA CYS A 169 -3.94 -23.47 3.34
C CYS A 169 -2.47 -23.60 2.91
N SER A 170 -2.13 -23.22 1.68
CA SER A 170 -0.73 -23.24 1.21
C SER A 170 0.21 -22.33 2.02
N GLY A 171 -0.32 -21.27 2.63
CA GLY A 171 0.42 -20.35 3.48
C GLY A 171 0.81 -20.96 4.83
N CYS A 172 -0.19 -21.30 5.66
CA CYS A 172 0.01 -21.74 7.05
C CYS A 172 -0.18 -23.24 7.29
N ASP A 173 -0.39 -24.03 6.23
CA ASP A 173 -0.55 -25.49 6.25
C ASP A 173 -1.69 -26.00 7.15
N MET A 174 -2.71 -25.16 7.39
CA MET A 174 -3.84 -25.53 8.25
C MET A 174 -4.98 -26.14 7.45
N TRP A 175 -5.55 -27.22 7.99
CA TRP A 175 -6.73 -27.89 7.46
C TRP A 175 -8.00 -27.10 7.72
N ASN A 176 -8.89 -27.09 6.74
CA ASN A 176 -10.24 -26.56 6.85
C ASN A 176 -11.21 -27.52 6.17
N ASN A 177 -12.44 -27.59 6.68
CA ASN A 177 -13.49 -28.44 6.12
C ASN A 177 -14.10 -27.87 4.83
N ARG A 178 -13.91 -26.56 4.57
CA ARG A 178 -14.40 -25.86 3.38
C ARG A 178 -13.40 -24.82 2.88
N PRO A 179 -13.35 -24.55 1.58
CA PRO A 179 -12.60 -23.40 1.07
C PRO A 179 -13.41 -22.12 1.34
N SER A 180 -12.75 -21.12 1.90
CA SER A 180 -13.29 -19.77 2.14
C SER A 180 -12.47 -18.70 1.41
N TRP A 181 -13.00 -17.49 1.29
CA TRP A 181 -12.29 -16.36 0.66
C TRP A 181 -10.98 -16.00 1.37
N PHE A 182 -10.96 -16.11 2.70
CA PHE A 182 -9.77 -15.91 3.53
C PHE A 182 -9.46 -17.18 4.34
N CYS A 183 -8.19 -17.41 4.65
CA CYS A 183 -7.78 -18.44 5.60
C CYS A 183 -8.27 -18.10 7.02
N PRO A 184 -9.08 -18.93 7.69
CA PRO A 184 -9.52 -18.64 9.06
C PRO A 184 -8.38 -18.63 10.08
N SER A 185 -7.26 -19.31 9.79
CA SER A 185 -6.14 -19.44 10.73
C SER A 185 -5.03 -18.40 10.54
N CYS A 186 -4.87 -17.84 9.35
CA CYS A 186 -3.77 -16.90 9.06
C CYS A 186 -4.16 -15.70 8.22
N GLY A 187 -5.43 -15.56 7.87
CA GLY A 187 -5.97 -14.39 7.16
C GLY A 187 -5.60 -14.22 5.70
N LYS A 188 -4.71 -15.05 5.14
CA LYS A 188 -4.31 -14.93 3.73
C LYS A 188 -5.50 -15.05 2.78
N ALA A 189 -5.54 -14.20 1.76
CA ALA A 189 -6.54 -14.20 0.70
C ALA A 189 -6.35 -15.45 -0.17
N MET A 190 -7.42 -16.20 -0.37
CA MET A 190 -7.36 -17.50 -1.06
C MET A 190 -7.75 -17.43 -2.53
N THR A 191 -8.31 -16.30 -2.94
CA THR A 191 -8.89 -16.08 -4.27
C THR A 191 -8.56 -14.68 -4.77
N PRO A 192 -8.51 -14.45 -6.09
CA PRO A 192 -8.39 -13.10 -6.66
C PRO A 192 -9.51 -12.16 -6.21
N GLU A 193 -10.72 -12.68 -6.00
CA GLU A 193 -11.87 -11.90 -5.53
C GLU A 193 -11.67 -11.47 -4.08
N ALA A 194 -11.19 -12.37 -3.21
CA ALA A 194 -10.84 -12.03 -1.82
C ALA A 194 -9.73 -10.97 -1.77
N TRP A 195 -8.79 -11.03 -2.73
CA TRP A 195 -7.76 -10.03 -2.88
C TRP A 195 -8.32 -8.66 -3.31
N ALA A 196 -9.17 -8.64 -4.33
CA ALA A 196 -9.82 -7.40 -4.78
C ALA A 196 -10.69 -6.77 -3.68
N GLU A 197 -11.32 -7.59 -2.85
CA GLU A 197 -12.11 -7.10 -1.71
C GLU A 197 -11.23 -6.49 -0.61
N LEU A 198 -10.04 -7.06 -0.35
CA LEU A 198 -9.05 -6.41 0.52
C LEU A 198 -8.58 -5.08 -0.06
N GLU A 199 -8.25 -5.04 -1.35
CA GLU A 199 -7.80 -3.81 -2.01
C GLU A 199 -8.84 -2.69 -1.91
N LYS A 200 -10.15 -3.00 -2.01
CA LYS A 200 -11.22 -2.02 -1.80
C LYS A 200 -11.24 -1.48 -0.38
N ARG A 201 -11.22 -2.36 0.63
CA ARG A 201 -11.27 -1.95 2.06
C ARG A 201 -10.12 -1.02 2.44
N VAL A 202 -8.96 -1.23 1.81
CA VAL A 202 -7.75 -0.44 2.06
C VAL A 202 -7.80 0.92 1.37
N ARG A 203 -8.42 1.00 0.18
CA ARG A 203 -8.42 2.23 -0.64
C ARG A 203 -9.59 3.17 -0.37
N GLY A 204 -10.62 2.73 0.34
CA GLY A 204 -11.84 3.51 0.59
C GLY A 204 -12.81 3.47 -0.59
#